data_AF-G8YTB5-F1
#
_entry.id   AF-G8YTB5-F1
#
_cell.length_a   1.000
_cell.length_b   1.000
_cell.length_c   1.000
_cell.angle_alpha   90.00
_cell.angle_beta   90.00
_cell.angle_gamma   90.00
#
_symmetry.space_group_name_H-M   'P 1'
#
loop_
_entity.id
_entity.type
_entity.pdbx_description
1 polymer ?
#
loop_
_entity_poly.entity_id
_entity_poly.type
_entity_poly.pdbx_seq_one_letter_code
_entity_poly.pdbx_strand_id
1 'polypeptide(L)'
;MSDIASLKPLRDATINKIPIILVKSHDNQQETTDNIKEATHVKFGEDGTLYLLETQTNFYNEEKPQSLRAVIFCWLHEKSSIVDYKNECIEYGISDFKFLVKTELTTWLIGNSETCAFVKGEASKAESTEVSKTSPSSARKRKLDDPQIERISKHERESIDHNAMLRGSKNIDFSFLISDAKKFISQLKRSKPSSKGSAKNNAPKKSPIIIISPATTSLITLNNVKEFLEEGRFTEPNVSSTSKPENGVVTIHHKSERLIPAASQITVVDNVDMFTKPEYWDRVVAIFTTGQVWQFAKYKYSKPEILFQRYSGFYVSYEGDVTPKQIKDWNVTELKIGRGEKRFKDKMIVRDFWASIEKVLISKGYGNTSY
;
A
#
# COMPACT_ATOMS: atom_id res chain seq x y z
N MET A 1 14.43 -2.59 -38.80
CA MET A 1 13.35 -3.12 -37.94
C MET A 1 14.06 -4.02 -36.95
N SER A 2 14.12 -3.63 -35.67
CA SER A 2 14.77 -4.45 -34.64
C SER A 2 13.89 -5.67 -34.40
N ASP A 3 14.37 -6.86 -34.77
CA ASP A 3 13.66 -8.12 -34.57
C ASP A 3 13.48 -8.37 -33.07
N ILE A 4 12.25 -8.15 -32.57
CA ILE A 4 11.88 -8.42 -31.19
C ILE A 4 11.61 -9.92 -31.06
N ALA A 5 12.44 -10.62 -30.31
CA ALA A 5 12.29 -12.05 -30.04
C ALA A 5 11.11 -12.31 -29.09
N SER A 6 10.32 -13.34 -29.41
CA SER A 6 9.21 -13.80 -28.58
C SER A 6 9.71 -14.60 -27.38
N LEU A 7 9.22 -14.33 -26.17
CA LEU A 7 9.51 -15.11 -24.96
C LEU A 7 8.75 -16.45 -24.87
N LYS A 8 7.93 -16.81 -25.86
CA LYS A 8 7.19 -18.09 -25.88
C LYS A 8 8.09 -19.33 -25.69
N PRO A 9 9.24 -19.46 -26.38
CA PRO A 9 10.12 -20.63 -26.20
C PRO A 9 10.68 -20.74 -24.78
N LEU A 10 10.99 -19.61 -24.13
CA LEU A 10 11.44 -19.58 -22.74
C LEU A 10 10.31 -20.03 -21.81
N ARG A 11 9.08 -19.52 -22.01
CA ARG A 11 7.90 -19.89 -21.21
C ARG A 11 7.56 -21.37 -21.36
N ASP A 12 7.58 -21.90 -22.58
CA ASP A 12 7.30 -23.30 -22.83
C ASP A 12 8.36 -24.20 -22.18
N ALA A 13 9.63 -23.76 -22.18
CA ALA A 13 10.71 -24.46 -21.49
C ALA A 13 10.54 -24.46 -19.96
N THR A 14 10.16 -23.32 -19.36
CA THR A 14 9.98 -23.21 -17.90
C THR A 14 8.75 -23.95 -17.41
N ILE A 15 7.64 -23.93 -18.14
CA ILE A 15 6.42 -24.69 -17.82
C ILE A 15 6.69 -26.21 -17.86
N ASN A 16 7.39 -26.67 -18.89
CA ASN A 16 7.73 -28.08 -19.06
C ASN A 16 8.96 -28.51 -18.24
N LYS A 17 9.54 -27.62 -17.43
CA LYS A 17 10.74 -27.85 -16.60
C LYS A 17 11.95 -28.37 -17.40
N ILE A 18 12.07 -27.91 -18.65
CA ILE A 18 13.20 -28.22 -19.53
C ILE A 18 14.43 -27.43 -19.04
N PRO A 19 15.62 -28.05 -18.95
CA PRO A 19 16.82 -27.36 -18.49
C PRO A 19 17.23 -26.23 -19.45
N ILE A 20 17.59 -25.08 -18.87
CA ILE A 20 18.14 -23.93 -19.59
C ILE A 20 19.66 -24.07 -19.57
N ILE A 21 20.26 -24.25 -20.75
CA ILE A 21 21.69 -24.49 -20.94
C ILE A 21 22.32 -23.24 -21.56
N LEU A 22 23.30 -22.65 -20.88
CA LEU A 22 24.04 -21.49 -21.36
C LEU A 22 25.26 -21.96 -22.16
N VAL A 23 25.46 -21.38 -23.35
CA VAL A 23 26.49 -21.79 -24.30
C VAL A 23 27.40 -20.62 -24.66
N LYS A 24 28.70 -20.86 -24.59
CA LYS A 24 29.74 -19.98 -25.12
C LYS A 24 30.10 -20.47 -26.52
N SER A 25 29.86 -19.63 -27.53
CA SER A 25 30.22 -19.92 -28.91
C SER A 25 31.41 -19.05 -29.28
N HIS A 26 32.58 -19.68 -29.46
CA HIS A 26 33.80 -19.03 -29.95
C HIS A 26 34.37 -19.92 -31.06
N ASP A 27 34.58 -19.39 -32.27
CA ASP A 27 35.14 -20.11 -33.44
C ASP A 27 34.61 -21.53 -33.67
N ASN A 28 33.28 -21.68 -33.84
CA ASN A 28 32.59 -22.95 -34.11
C ASN A 28 32.69 -24.05 -33.04
N GLN A 29 33.31 -23.79 -31.87
CA GLN A 29 33.23 -24.67 -30.72
C GLN A 29 32.12 -24.19 -29.78
N GLN A 30 31.22 -25.11 -29.41
CA GLN A 30 30.13 -24.86 -28.46
C GLN A 30 30.53 -25.47 -27.12
N GLU A 31 30.76 -24.62 -26.12
CA GLU A 31 31.08 -25.05 -24.77
C GLU A 31 29.95 -24.64 -23.82
N THR A 32 29.48 -25.60 -23.00
CA THR A 32 28.49 -25.34 -21.96
C THR A 32 29.14 -24.61 -20.81
N THR A 33 28.55 -23.51 -20.34
CA THR A 33 29.06 -22.73 -19.22
C THR A 33 27.96 -22.47 -18.20
N ASP A 34 28.30 -22.44 -16.91
CA ASP A 34 27.36 -22.04 -15.85
C ASP A 34 27.35 -20.52 -15.65
N ASN A 35 28.34 -19.81 -16.21
CA ASN A 35 28.52 -18.39 -15.99
C ASN A 35 27.82 -17.57 -17.07
N ILE A 36 26.73 -16.90 -16.69
CA ILE A 36 25.97 -16.07 -17.63
C ILE A 36 26.83 -14.98 -18.27
N LYS A 37 27.87 -14.46 -17.58
CA LYS A 37 28.80 -13.44 -18.11
C LYS A 37 29.49 -13.86 -19.40
N GLU A 38 29.87 -15.12 -19.48
CA GLU A 38 30.64 -15.66 -20.61
C GLU A 38 29.75 -16.29 -21.68
N ALA A 39 28.48 -16.51 -21.38
CA ALA A 39 27.51 -17.09 -22.29
C ALA A 39 27.11 -16.09 -23.40
N THR A 40 27.13 -16.58 -24.63
CA THR A 40 26.74 -15.83 -25.85
C THR A 40 25.36 -16.26 -26.34
N HIS A 41 25.03 -17.54 -26.17
CA HIS A 41 23.78 -18.16 -26.59
C HIS A 41 23.16 -18.97 -25.46
N VAL A 42 21.84 -19.17 -25.54
CA VAL A 42 21.08 -20.04 -24.65
C VAL A 42 20.37 -21.09 -25.47
N LYS A 43 20.31 -22.31 -24.93
CA LYS A 43 19.60 -23.44 -25.48
C LYS A 43 18.60 -23.97 -24.46
N PHE A 44 17.40 -24.30 -24.90
CA PHE A 44 16.36 -24.89 -24.06
C PHE A 44 16.31 -26.40 -24.34
N GLY A 45 16.87 -27.22 -23.45
CA GLY A 45 17.00 -28.67 -23.62
C GLY A 45 18.19 -29.12 -24.48
N GLU A 46 18.44 -30.43 -24.54
CA GLU A 46 19.62 -31.01 -25.22
C GLU A 46 19.58 -30.92 -26.75
N ASP A 47 18.41 -30.75 -27.37
CA ASP A 47 18.21 -30.59 -28.83
C ASP A 47 17.59 -29.24 -29.21
N GLY A 48 17.55 -28.29 -28.28
CA GLY A 48 16.93 -26.97 -28.47
C GLY A 48 17.60 -26.08 -29.52
N THR A 49 16.83 -25.13 -30.04
CA THR A 49 17.32 -24.03 -30.88
C THR A 49 18.21 -23.08 -30.06
N LEU A 50 19.26 -22.55 -30.70
CA LEU A 50 20.17 -21.57 -30.10
C LEU A 50 19.58 -20.17 -30.22
N TYR A 51 19.47 -19.46 -29.10
CA TYR A 51 19.01 -18.07 -29.04
C TYR A 51 20.14 -17.16 -28.57
N LEU A 52 20.32 -16.00 -29.22
CA LEU A 52 21.26 -14.98 -28.75
C LEU A 52 20.76 -14.34 -27.45
N LEU A 53 21.63 -14.23 -26.45
CA LEU A 53 21.30 -13.59 -25.16
C LEU A 53 21.05 -12.08 -25.30
N GLU A 54 21.73 -11.40 -26.23
CA GLU A 54 21.61 -9.95 -26.42
C GLU A 54 20.39 -9.52 -27.23
N THR A 55 19.63 -10.47 -27.79
CA THR A 55 18.44 -10.14 -28.58
C THR A 55 17.37 -9.50 -27.70
N GLN A 56 16.78 -8.40 -28.18
CA GLN A 56 15.69 -7.71 -27.50
C GLN A 56 14.42 -8.55 -27.55
N THR A 57 13.71 -8.63 -26.42
CA THR A 57 12.51 -9.46 -26.27
C THR A 57 11.23 -8.63 -26.21
N ASN A 58 10.08 -9.29 -26.35
CA ASN A 58 8.76 -8.67 -26.21
C ASN A 58 8.37 -8.31 -24.76
N PHE A 59 9.32 -8.38 -23.83
CA PHE A 59 9.20 -7.97 -22.44
C PHE A 59 9.70 -6.54 -22.22
N TYR A 60 8.85 -5.71 -21.63
CA TYR A 60 9.09 -4.30 -21.42
C TYR A 60 9.22 -3.99 -19.92
N ASN A 61 10.32 -3.34 -19.55
CA ASN A 61 10.48 -2.73 -18.25
C ASN A 61 10.66 -1.22 -18.44
N GLU A 62 9.87 -0.42 -17.73
CA GLU A 62 9.86 1.06 -17.87
C GLU A 62 9.79 1.53 -19.33
N GLU A 63 8.95 0.86 -20.13
CA GLU A 63 8.74 1.13 -21.57
C GLU A 63 9.94 0.81 -22.48
N LYS A 64 11.03 0.26 -21.95
CA LYS A 64 12.18 -0.21 -22.74
C LYS A 64 12.16 -1.73 -22.92
N PRO A 65 12.37 -2.25 -24.15
CA PRO A 65 12.50 -3.69 -24.38
C PRO A 65 13.75 -4.21 -23.69
N GLN A 66 13.64 -5.36 -23.03
CA GLN A 66 14.74 -5.98 -22.31
C GLN A 66 15.39 -7.10 -23.12
N SER A 67 16.69 -7.31 -22.92
CA SER A 67 17.41 -8.42 -23.55
C SER A 67 17.01 -9.76 -22.95
N LEU A 68 17.12 -10.82 -23.75
CA LEU A 68 16.86 -12.19 -23.31
C LEU A 68 17.74 -12.57 -22.11
N ARG A 69 18.98 -12.07 -22.10
CA ARG A 69 19.94 -12.15 -20.99
C ARG A 69 19.35 -11.71 -19.66
N ALA A 70 18.75 -10.53 -19.61
CA ALA A 70 18.19 -9.96 -18.38
C ALA A 70 16.99 -10.78 -17.87
N VAL A 71 16.14 -11.26 -18.79
CA VAL A 71 14.97 -12.10 -18.47
C VAL A 71 15.41 -13.45 -17.90
N ILE A 72 16.38 -14.12 -18.52
CA ILE A 72 16.92 -15.40 -18.04
C ILE A 72 17.66 -15.23 -16.72
N PHE A 73 18.44 -14.17 -16.57
CA PHE A 73 19.13 -13.88 -15.31
C PHE A 73 18.12 -13.70 -14.16
N CYS A 74 17.04 -12.97 -14.41
CA CYS A 74 15.96 -12.82 -13.43
C CYS A 74 15.31 -14.17 -13.06
N TRP A 75 15.17 -15.08 -14.02
CA TRP A 75 14.62 -16.42 -13.78
C TRP A 75 15.56 -17.30 -12.95
N LEU A 76 16.86 -17.32 -13.27
CA LEU A 76 17.87 -18.08 -12.51
C LEU A 76 17.90 -17.67 -11.04
N HIS A 77 17.67 -16.38 -10.77
CA HIS A 77 17.57 -15.81 -9.43
C HIS A 77 16.15 -15.79 -8.84
N GLU A 78 15.25 -16.67 -9.29
CA GLU A 78 13.91 -16.80 -8.72
C GLU A 78 13.95 -16.98 -7.19
N LYS A 79 14.80 -17.88 -6.72
CA LYS A 79 14.90 -18.27 -5.30
C LYS A 79 15.83 -17.35 -4.48
N SER A 80 16.62 -16.51 -5.13
CA SER A 80 17.54 -15.57 -4.49
C SER A 80 16.80 -14.34 -3.95
N SER A 81 17.32 -13.74 -2.87
CA SER A 81 16.76 -12.51 -2.33
C SER A 81 16.88 -11.35 -3.33
N ILE A 82 16.02 -10.34 -3.21
CA ILE A 82 16.06 -9.17 -4.09
C ILE A 82 17.36 -8.36 -3.92
N VAL A 83 17.98 -8.43 -2.74
CA VAL A 83 19.22 -7.72 -2.43
C VAL A 83 20.39 -8.40 -3.13
N ASP A 84 20.47 -9.73 -3.05
CA ASP A 84 21.52 -10.52 -3.69
C ASP A 84 21.42 -10.40 -5.22
N TYR A 85 20.22 -10.59 -5.77
CA TYR A 85 19.95 -10.41 -7.20
C TYR A 85 20.41 -9.03 -7.72
N LYS A 86 20.16 -7.97 -6.95
CA LYS A 86 20.54 -6.61 -7.36
C LYS A 86 22.06 -6.42 -7.35
N ASN A 87 22.75 -6.94 -6.34
CA ASN A 87 24.21 -6.88 -6.26
C ASN A 87 24.84 -7.63 -7.44
N GLU A 88 24.31 -8.81 -7.77
CA GLU A 88 24.79 -9.60 -8.90
C GLU A 88 24.47 -8.93 -10.25
N CYS A 89 23.28 -8.31 -10.42
CA CYS A 89 22.98 -7.52 -11.62
C CYS A 89 24.02 -6.41 -11.85
N ILE A 90 24.45 -5.73 -10.78
CA ILE A 90 25.47 -4.67 -10.86
C ILE A 90 26.84 -5.26 -11.24
N GLU A 91 27.22 -6.40 -10.65
CA GLU A 91 28.48 -7.08 -10.93
C GLU A 91 28.57 -7.58 -12.38
N TYR A 92 27.48 -8.12 -12.90
CA TYR A 92 27.38 -8.66 -14.25
C TYR A 92 26.99 -7.62 -15.31
N GLY A 93 26.65 -6.39 -14.92
CA GLY A 93 26.23 -5.32 -15.82
C GLY A 93 24.89 -5.59 -16.52
N ILE A 94 23.99 -6.32 -15.87
CA ILE A 94 22.67 -6.72 -16.40
C ILE A 94 21.61 -5.78 -15.84
N SER A 95 20.60 -5.41 -16.67
CA SER A 95 19.45 -4.61 -16.24
C SER A 95 18.70 -5.28 -15.10
N ASP A 96 18.56 -4.59 -13.96
CA ASP A 96 17.80 -5.09 -12.81
C ASP A 96 16.31 -4.81 -12.94
N PHE A 97 15.49 -5.74 -12.43
CA PHE A 97 14.05 -5.59 -12.37
C PHE A 97 13.56 -5.28 -10.96
N LYS A 98 12.64 -4.32 -10.86
CA LYS A 98 11.94 -4.01 -9.61
C LYS A 98 11.12 -5.23 -9.16
N PHE A 99 10.90 -5.33 -7.85
CA PHE A 99 10.21 -6.46 -7.23
C PHE A 99 8.90 -6.85 -7.93
N LEU A 100 8.04 -5.88 -8.25
CA LEU A 100 6.77 -6.14 -8.93
C LEU A 100 6.95 -6.82 -10.30
N VAL A 101 7.90 -6.32 -11.09
CA VAL A 101 8.22 -6.83 -12.44
C VAL A 101 8.80 -8.24 -12.35
N LYS A 102 9.74 -8.46 -11.42
CA LYS A 102 10.33 -9.79 -11.14
C LYS A 102 9.26 -10.80 -10.75
N THR A 103 8.41 -10.48 -9.77
CA THR A 103 7.36 -11.40 -9.29
C THR A 103 6.36 -11.75 -10.38
N GLU A 104 5.92 -10.78 -11.18
CA GLU A 104 4.97 -11.03 -12.25
C GLU A 104 5.59 -11.87 -13.39
N LEU A 105 6.82 -11.56 -13.80
CA LEU A 105 7.57 -12.34 -14.79
C LEU A 105 7.75 -13.80 -14.32
N THR A 106 8.21 -14.01 -13.09
CA THR A 106 8.36 -15.34 -12.50
C THR A 106 7.04 -16.10 -12.47
N THR A 107 5.95 -15.45 -12.02
CA THR A 107 4.61 -16.06 -11.96
C THR A 107 4.11 -16.48 -13.34
N TRP A 108 4.39 -15.68 -14.37
CA TRP A 108 4.04 -15.99 -15.77
C TRP A 108 4.89 -17.12 -16.36
N LEU A 109 6.20 -17.13 -16.09
CA LEU A 109 7.12 -18.19 -16.54
C LEU A 109 6.82 -19.55 -15.89
N ILE A 110 6.34 -19.58 -14.65
CA ILE A 110 5.87 -20.81 -13.97
C ILE A 110 4.57 -21.34 -14.59
N GLY A 111 3.81 -20.49 -15.30
CA GLY A 111 2.49 -20.83 -15.84
C GLY A 111 1.33 -20.61 -14.86
N ASN A 112 1.57 -19.92 -13.73
CA ASN A 112 0.52 -19.56 -12.77
C ASN A 112 -0.39 -18.42 -13.28
N SER A 113 0.08 -17.67 -14.29
CA SER A 113 -0.71 -16.66 -15.01
C SER A 113 -0.63 -16.91 -16.51
N GLU A 114 -1.77 -16.78 -17.20
CA GLU A 114 -1.83 -16.90 -18.66
C GLU A 114 -1.30 -15.64 -19.36
N THR A 115 -1.44 -14.47 -18.72
CA THR A 115 -1.07 -13.15 -19.25
C THR A 115 -0.03 -12.45 -18.35
N CYS A 116 0.81 -11.60 -18.94
CA CYS A 116 1.78 -10.76 -18.23
C CYS A 116 1.66 -9.32 -18.75
N ALA A 117 1.46 -8.35 -17.86
CA ALA A 117 1.28 -6.94 -18.21
C ALA A 117 2.51 -6.33 -18.89
N PHE A 118 3.68 -6.94 -18.69
CA PHE A 118 4.95 -6.51 -19.25
C PHE A 118 5.28 -7.16 -20.60
N VAL A 119 4.48 -8.13 -21.06
CA VAL A 119 4.66 -8.80 -22.36
C VAL A 119 3.65 -8.24 -23.37
N LYS A 120 4.13 -7.51 -24.39
CA LYS A 120 3.26 -6.92 -25.43
C LYS A 120 3.25 -7.82 -26.67
N GLY A 121 2.05 -8.20 -27.16
CA GLY A 121 1.91 -8.96 -28.43
C GLY A 121 0.85 -10.07 -28.46
N GLU A 122 0.03 -10.27 -27.42
CA GLU A 122 -1.06 -11.25 -27.43
C GLU A 122 -2.36 -10.62 -27.96
N ALA A 123 -2.70 -10.88 -29.22
CA ALA A 123 -3.99 -10.51 -29.81
C ALA A 123 -4.88 -11.76 -29.97
N SER A 124 -6.02 -11.79 -29.28
CA SER A 124 -7.10 -12.76 -29.55
C SER A 124 -8.46 -12.04 -29.63
N LYS A 125 -9.05 -12.11 -30.83
CA LYS A 125 -10.38 -11.66 -31.24
C LYS A 125 -11.49 -12.38 -30.46
N ALA A 126 -12.58 -11.67 -30.12
CA ALA A 126 -13.89 -12.29 -29.91
C ALA A 126 -15.02 -11.32 -30.30
N GLU A 127 -15.97 -11.87 -31.06
CA GLU A 127 -17.09 -11.22 -31.74
C GLU A 127 -18.17 -10.65 -30.81
N SER A 128 -18.82 -9.62 -31.36
CA SER A 128 -20.01 -8.92 -30.95
C SER A 128 -21.26 -9.79 -30.82
N THR A 129 -22.05 -9.57 -29.76
CA THR A 129 -23.50 -9.88 -29.77
C THR A 129 -24.26 -8.81 -28.98
N GLU A 130 -25.16 -8.11 -29.68
CA GLU A 130 -26.05 -7.07 -29.19
C GLU A 130 -27.14 -7.63 -28.27
N VAL A 131 -27.44 -6.98 -27.13
CA VAL A 131 -28.81 -6.92 -26.57
C VAL A 131 -29.05 -5.60 -25.81
N SER A 132 -29.86 -4.75 -26.45
CA SER A 132 -31.02 -3.98 -25.97
C SER A 132 -31.10 -3.42 -24.53
N LYS A 133 -31.24 -2.10 -24.52
CA LYS A 133 -31.56 -1.12 -23.47
C LYS A 133 -32.76 -1.49 -22.57
N THR A 134 -32.64 -1.22 -21.26
CA THR A 134 -33.74 -0.72 -20.43
C THR A 134 -33.20 0.29 -19.41
N SER A 135 -33.82 1.48 -19.41
CA SER A 135 -33.47 2.67 -18.62
C SER A 135 -34.15 2.67 -17.24
N PRO A 136 -33.52 3.19 -16.16
CA PRO A 136 -34.20 3.46 -14.91
C PRO A 136 -34.66 4.92 -14.78
N SER A 137 -35.77 5.04 -14.07
CA SER A 137 -36.67 6.15 -13.80
C SER A 137 -36.07 7.38 -13.11
N SER A 138 -36.57 8.54 -13.54
CA SER A 138 -36.30 9.90 -13.06
C SER A 138 -36.77 10.17 -11.62
N ALA A 139 -35.87 10.73 -10.80
CA ALA A 139 -36.18 11.27 -9.48
C ALA A 139 -36.85 12.65 -9.59
N ARG A 140 -37.92 12.84 -8.81
CA ARG A 140 -38.78 14.04 -8.75
C ARG A 140 -37.99 15.28 -8.26
N LYS A 141 -37.77 16.26 -9.15
CA LYS A 141 -37.50 17.67 -8.78
C LYS A 141 -38.84 18.43 -8.68
N ARG A 142 -39.00 19.19 -7.61
CA ARG A 142 -40.18 20.03 -7.32
C ARG A 142 -40.34 21.08 -8.43
N LYS A 143 -41.46 21.05 -9.15
CA LYS A 143 -41.86 22.13 -10.06
C LYS A 143 -42.32 23.33 -9.23
N LEU A 144 -41.67 24.47 -9.45
CA LEU A 144 -42.23 25.78 -9.18
C LEU A 144 -42.84 26.23 -10.52
N ASP A 145 -44.17 26.25 -10.60
CA ASP A 145 -44.90 26.63 -11.82
C ASP A 145 -44.92 28.16 -11.95
N ASP A 146 -43.92 28.70 -12.65
CA ASP A 146 -43.92 30.10 -13.10
C ASP A 146 -44.05 30.12 -14.64
N PRO A 147 -45.06 30.81 -15.22
CA PRO A 147 -45.29 30.89 -16.66
C PRO A 147 -44.09 31.45 -17.45
N GLN A 148 -43.21 32.20 -16.80
CA GLN A 148 -41.97 32.68 -17.44
C GLN A 148 -40.94 31.56 -17.63
N ILE A 149 -40.83 30.64 -16.65
CA ILE A 149 -39.90 29.51 -16.70
C ILE A 149 -40.30 28.53 -17.80
N GLU A 150 -41.60 28.35 -18.02
CA GLU A 150 -42.10 27.47 -19.09
C GLU A 150 -41.77 28.01 -20.49
N ARG A 151 -41.78 29.34 -20.68
CA ARG A 151 -41.36 29.98 -21.93
C ARG A 151 -39.86 29.79 -22.19
N ILE A 152 -39.04 29.89 -21.14
CA ILE A 152 -37.58 29.72 -21.22
C ILE A 152 -37.23 28.26 -21.48
N SER A 153 -37.86 27.32 -20.78
CA SER A 153 -37.64 25.87 -20.96
C SER A 153 -37.94 25.40 -22.38
N LYS A 154 -38.99 25.94 -23.03
CA LYS A 154 -39.30 25.64 -24.45
C LYS A 154 -38.19 26.02 -25.43
N HIS A 155 -37.30 26.93 -25.06
CA HIS A 155 -36.21 27.41 -25.91
C HIS A 155 -34.82 27.02 -25.37
N GLU A 156 -34.76 26.23 -24.30
CA GLU A 156 -33.50 25.77 -23.72
C GLU A 156 -32.88 24.67 -24.58
N ARG A 157 -31.58 24.79 -24.88
CA ARG A 157 -30.78 23.72 -25.49
C ARG A 157 -29.72 23.31 -24.49
N GLU A 158 -29.83 22.11 -23.96
CA GLU A 158 -28.91 21.59 -22.96
C GLU A 158 -27.59 21.17 -23.64
N SER A 159 -26.54 21.97 -23.49
CA SER A 159 -25.22 21.66 -24.04
C SER A 159 -24.40 20.86 -23.02
N ILE A 160 -24.68 19.55 -22.96
CA ILE A 160 -23.90 18.50 -22.28
C ILE A 160 -23.98 18.52 -20.73
N ASP A 161 -24.53 17.45 -20.15
CA ASP A 161 -24.59 17.22 -18.70
C ASP A 161 -23.19 16.99 -18.10
N HIS A 162 -22.98 17.39 -16.84
CA HIS A 162 -21.72 17.19 -16.11
C HIS A 162 -21.26 15.72 -16.12
N ASN A 163 -22.22 14.80 -16.04
CA ASN A 163 -21.95 13.37 -16.12
C ASN A 163 -21.58 12.88 -17.53
N ALA A 164 -22.07 13.56 -18.57
CA ALA A 164 -21.70 13.28 -19.95
C ALA A 164 -20.31 13.84 -20.28
N MET A 165 -19.90 14.95 -19.64
CA MET A 165 -18.56 15.52 -19.80
C MET A 165 -17.47 14.66 -19.12
N LEU A 166 -17.79 14.00 -18.00
CA LEU A 166 -16.88 13.11 -17.28
C LEU A 166 -16.71 11.73 -17.92
N ARG A 167 -17.59 11.35 -18.85
CA ARG A 167 -17.52 10.07 -19.56
C ARG A 167 -16.99 10.32 -20.98
N GLY A 168 -15.91 9.64 -21.35
CA GLY A 168 -15.39 9.72 -22.72
C GLY A 168 -16.45 9.31 -23.74
N SER A 169 -16.47 9.98 -24.89
CA SER A 169 -17.40 9.71 -26.01
C SER A 169 -17.13 8.39 -26.75
N LYS A 170 -16.10 7.65 -26.34
CA LYS A 170 -15.75 6.35 -26.92
C LYS A 170 -16.62 5.28 -26.28
N ASN A 171 -17.44 4.60 -27.09
CA ASN A 171 -18.13 3.40 -26.67
C ASN A 171 -17.09 2.32 -26.35
N ILE A 172 -16.82 2.12 -25.05
CA ILE A 172 -15.95 1.06 -24.54
C ILE A 172 -16.85 0.02 -23.90
N ASP A 173 -16.75 -1.22 -24.38
CA ASP A 173 -17.48 -2.34 -23.79
C ASP A 173 -16.80 -2.75 -22.48
N PHE A 174 -17.46 -2.48 -21.36
CA PHE A 174 -17.01 -2.86 -20.01
C PHE A 174 -17.58 -4.21 -19.56
N SER A 175 -18.17 -5.01 -20.45
CA SER A 175 -18.74 -6.33 -20.10
C SER A 175 -17.70 -7.27 -19.47
N PHE A 176 -16.44 -7.17 -19.88
CA PHE A 176 -15.33 -7.92 -19.26
C PHE A 176 -15.11 -7.53 -17.78
N LEU A 177 -15.30 -6.25 -17.44
CA LEU A 177 -15.27 -5.77 -16.06
C LEU A 177 -16.48 -6.25 -15.26
N ILE A 178 -17.60 -6.62 -15.90
CA ILE A 178 -18.75 -7.21 -15.21
C ILE A 178 -18.42 -8.62 -14.75
N SER A 179 -17.74 -9.44 -15.58
CA SER A 179 -17.27 -10.77 -15.15
C SER A 179 -16.24 -10.66 -14.04
N ASP A 180 -15.30 -9.72 -14.14
CA ASP A 180 -14.29 -9.51 -13.11
C ASP A 180 -14.88 -8.90 -11.84
N ALA A 181 -15.83 -7.96 -11.94
CA ALA A 181 -16.58 -7.44 -10.80
C ALA A 181 -17.42 -8.54 -10.15
N LYS A 182 -18.03 -9.47 -10.92
CA LYS A 182 -18.75 -10.62 -10.35
C LYS A 182 -17.80 -11.58 -9.63
N LYS A 183 -16.62 -11.85 -10.20
CA LYS A 183 -15.57 -12.64 -9.55
C LYS A 183 -15.08 -11.96 -8.28
N PHE A 184 -14.77 -10.66 -8.34
CA PHE A 184 -14.38 -9.86 -7.18
C PHE A 184 -15.48 -9.77 -6.12
N ILE A 185 -16.75 -9.60 -6.49
CA ILE A 185 -17.88 -9.59 -5.54
C ILE A 185 -18.07 -10.98 -4.93
N SER A 186 -17.88 -12.05 -5.70
CA SER A 186 -17.95 -13.42 -5.19
C SER A 186 -16.80 -13.75 -4.23
N GLN A 187 -15.59 -13.26 -4.52
CA GLN A 187 -14.42 -13.35 -3.66
C GLN A 187 -14.61 -12.47 -2.42
N LEU A 188 -15.17 -11.27 -2.56
CA LEU A 188 -15.51 -10.35 -1.48
C LEU A 188 -16.68 -10.85 -0.63
N LYS A 189 -17.60 -11.65 -1.18
CA LYS A 189 -18.64 -12.37 -0.44
C LYS A 189 -18.09 -13.61 0.25
N ARG A 190 -17.07 -14.28 -0.32
CA ARG A 190 -16.32 -15.36 0.34
C ARG A 190 -15.37 -14.85 1.43
N SER A 191 -14.87 -13.62 1.30
CA SER A 191 -13.97 -12.97 2.25
C SER A 191 -14.66 -11.95 3.16
N LYS A 192 -15.97 -11.74 3.00
CA LYS A 192 -16.78 -11.07 4.02
C LYS A 192 -17.03 -12.10 5.13
N PRO A 193 -16.59 -11.85 6.38
CA PRO A 193 -17.24 -12.53 7.49
C PRO A 193 -18.73 -12.20 7.39
N SER A 194 -19.56 -13.23 7.46
CA SER A 194 -21.00 -13.13 7.33
C SER A 194 -21.55 -11.93 8.11
N SER A 195 -22.04 -10.91 7.41
CA SER A 195 -22.97 -9.94 7.97
C SER A 195 -24.33 -10.63 8.12
N LYS A 196 -24.41 -11.59 9.05
CA LYS A 196 -25.67 -11.88 9.71
C LYS A 196 -25.90 -10.72 10.67
N GLY A 197 -27.01 -10.02 10.52
CA GLY A 197 -27.56 -9.27 11.63
C GLY A 197 -27.92 -10.26 12.72
N SER A 198 -27.03 -10.43 13.70
CA SER A 198 -27.33 -10.96 15.03
C SER A 198 -26.07 -10.96 15.90
N ALA A 199 -26.26 -10.44 17.12
CA ALA A 199 -25.39 -10.54 18.29
C ALA A 199 -24.02 -9.84 18.21
N LYS A 200 -23.85 -8.87 19.11
CA LYS A 200 -22.56 -8.46 19.69
C LYS A 200 -21.68 -9.71 19.82
N ASN A 201 -20.57 -9.76 19.08
CA ASN A 201 -19.44 -10.58 19.49
C ASN A 201 -19.02 -10.05 20.86
N ASN A 202 -19.52 -10.70 21.91
CA ASN A 202 -19.24 -10.42 23.31
C ASN A 202 -17.80 -10.80 23.70
N ALA A 203 -16.90 -10.98 22.72
CA ALA A 203 -15.49 -11.05 23.00
C ALA A 203 -15.06 -9.66 23.52
N PRO A 204 -14.47 -9.57 24.72
CA PRO A 204 -14.07 -8.30 25.28
C PRO A 204 -13.12 -7.61 24.32
N LYS A 205 -13.46 -6.39 23.89
CA LYS A 205 -12.57 -5.58 23.06
C LYS A 205 -11.26 -5.38 23.81
N LYS A 206 -10.13 -5.67 23.16
CA LYS A 206 -8.79 -5.48 23.72
C LYS A 206 -8.43 -3.99 23.78
N SER A 207 -7.50 -3.63 24.67
CA SER A 207 -6.99 -2.27 24.80
C SER A 207 -6.45 -1.73 23.45
N PRO A 208 -6.76 -0.46 23.11
CA PRO A 208 -6.17 0.22 21.95
C PRO A 208 -4.68 0.52 22.19
N ILE A 209 -3.97 0.78 21.09
CA ILE A 209 -2.51 0.99 21.10
C ILE A 209 -2.15 2.37 20.52
N ILE A 210 -1.25 3.07 21.19
CA ILE A 210 -0.57 4.27 20.70
C ILE A 210 0.89 3.93 20.46
N ILE A 211 1.41 4.29 19.28
CA ILE A 211 2.82 4.10 18.95
C ILE A 211 3.52 5.44 19.08
N ILE A 212 4.65 5.49 19.78
CA ILE A 212 5.52 6.67 19.86
C ILE A 212 6.80 6.49 19.05
N SER A 213 7.45 7.60 18.72
CA SER A 213 8.71 7.56 17.98
C SER A 213 9.84 7.03 18.87
N PRO A 214 10.67 6.08 18.39
CA PRO A 214 11.84 5.60 19.13
C PRO A 214 13.03 6.57 19.04
N ALA A 215 12.91 7.70 18.34
CA ALA A 215 14.00 8.65 18.15
C ALA A 215 14.40 9.33 19.47
N THR A 216 15.71 9.51 19.68
CA THR A 216 16.27 10.22 20.84
C THR A 216 15.87 11.69 20.90
N THR A 217 15.55 12.28 19.75
CA THR A 217 15.08 13.67 19.61
C THR A 217 13.56 13.81 19.82
N SER A 218 12.85 12.73 20.17
CA SER A 218 11.40 12.79 20.40
C SER A 218 11.08 13.52 21.70
N LEU A 219 10.18 14.50 21.65
CA LEU A 219 9.69 15.20 22.84
C LEU A 219 8.81 14.31 23.72
N ILE A 220 8.10 13.34 23.12
CA ILE A 220 7.29 12.36 23.85
C ILE A 220 8.00 11.00 23.79
N THR A 221 8.30 10.46 24.96
CA THR A 221 9.01 9.21 25.19
C THR A 221 8.21 8.35 26.16
N LEU A 222 8.58 7.07 26.33
CA LEU A 222 7.92 6.19 27.31
C LEU A 222 8.03 6.74 28.75
N ASN A 223 9.03 7.57 29.04
CA ASN A 223 9.25 8.09 30.39
C ASN A 223 8.28 9.22 30.75
N ASN A 224 7.90 10.07 29.80
CA ASN A 224 7.06 11.24 30.06
C ASN A 224 5.64 11.13 29.49
N VAL A 225 5.36 10.17 28.60
CA VAL A 225 4.05 10.04 27.93
C VAL A 225 2.90 9.85 28.92
N LYS A 226 3.16 9.19 30.05
CA LYS A 226 2.16 8.96 31.10
C LYS A 226 1.76 10.28 31.77
N GLU A 227 2.74 11.02 32.28
CA GLU A 227 2.53 12.34 32.91
C GLU A 227 1.89 13.33 31.92
N PHE A 228 2.33 13.30 30.66
CA PHE A 228 1.78 14.16 29.62
C PHE A 228 0.31 13.84 29.32
N LEU A 229 -0.03 12.58 29.04
CA LEU A 229 -1.37 12.22 28.59
C LEU A 229 -2.39 12.04 29.72
N GLU A 230 -1.98 11.61 30.92
CA GLU A 230 -2.88 11.44 32.08
C GLU A 230 -3.03 12.76 32.86
N GLU A 231 -1.94 13.46 33.15
CA GLU A 231 -1.96 14.63 34.04
C GLU A 231 -2.00 15.96 33.28
N GLY A 232 -1.76 15.93 31.96
CA GLY A 232 -1.71 17.13 31.12
C GLY A 232 -0.50 18.00 31.42
N ARG A 233 0.63 17.40 31.83
CA ARG A 233 1.86 18.09 32.23
C ARG A 233 3.02 17.60 31.38
N PHE A 234 3.63 18.48 30.60
CA PHE A 234 4.84 18.13 29.86
C PHE A 234 6.07 18.19 30.76
N THR A 235 6.85 17.12 30.73
CA THR A 235 8.20 17.02 31.28
C THR A 235 9.18 16.71 30.18
N GLU A 236 10.32 17.40 30.19
CA GLU A 236 11.34 17.19 29.16
C GLU A 236 11.92 15.78 29.27
N PRO A 237 12.17 15.10 28.13
CA PRO A 237 12.82 13.81 28.13
C PRO A 237 14.20 13.91 28.78
N ASN A 238 14.33 13.38 29.99
CA ASN A 238 15.60 13.39 30.68
C ASN A 238 16.49 12.27 30.11
N VAL A 239 17.54 12.67 29.38
CA VAL A 239 18.46 11.76 28.67
C VAL A 239 19.29 10.91 29.66
N SER A 240 19.39 11.33 30.93
CA SER A 240 20.19 10.66 31.97
C SER A 240 19.39 9.80 32.95
N SER A 241 18.06 9.84 32.93
CA SER A 241 17.21 8.94 33.75
C SER A 241 16.90 7.65 32.98
N THR A 242 17.85 6.72 33.02
CA THR A 242 17.79 5.40 32.37
C THR A 242 16.90 4.42 33.15
N SER A 243 15.60 4.70 33.22
CA SER A 243 14.61 3.67 33.57
C SER A 243 13.65 3.52 32.40
N LYS A 244 14.18 3.11 31.24
CA LYS A 244 13.31 2.63 30.17
C LYS A 244 12.54 1.44 30.74
N PRO A 245 11.20 1.43 30.71
CA PRO A 245 10.45 0.29 31.25
C PRO A 245 10.93 -0.97 30.54
N GLU A 246 11.27 -2.00 31.33
CA GLU A 246 12.01 -3.20 30.90
C GLU A 246 11.36 -3.91 29.70
N ASN A 247 10.04 -3.73 29.54
CA ASN A 247 9.24 -4.32 28.47
C ASN A 247 8.98 -3.40 27.26
N GLY A 248 9.44 -2.14 27.26
CA GLY A 248 9.16 -1.18 26.18
C GLY A 248 7.68 -0.81 26.02
N VAL A 249 6.88 -1.07 27.06
CA VAL A 249 5.42 -0.87 27.08
C VAL A 249 5.03 -0.04 28.29
N VAL A 250 4.21 0.98 28.08
CA VAL A 250 3.58 1.80 29.13
C VAL A 250 2.08 1.71 28.98
N THR A 251 1.35 1.65 30.09
CA THR A 251 -0.12 1.70 30.06
C THR A 251 -0.57 3.04 30.63
N ILE A 252 -1.44 3.74 29.89
CA ILE A 252 -2.06 4.99 30.30
C ILE A 252 -3.57 4.80 30.51
N HIS A 253 -4.16 5.62 31.37
CA HIS A 253 -5.57 5.60 31.70
C HIS A 253 -6.25 6.91 31.31
N HIS A 254 -7.19 6.84 30.38
CA HIS A 254 -8.04 7.97 30.00
C HIS A 254 -9.48 7.65 30.37
N LYS A 255 -10.04 8.37 31.35
CA LYS A 255 -11.43 8.20 31.75
C LYS A 255 -12.33 9.02 30.82
N SER A 256 -13.23 8.34 30.11
CA SER A 256 -14.25 8.97 29.28
C SER A 256 -15.57 8.23 29.43
N GLU A 257 -16.66 8.95 29.67
CA GLU A 257 -18.01 8.37 29.80
C GLU A 257 -18.55 7.85 28.46
N ARG A 258 -17.99 8.36 27.35
CA ARG A 258 -18.36 7.99 25.98
C ARG A 258 -17.73 6.69 25.51
N LEU A 259 -16.79 6.14 26.26
CA LEU A 259 -16.00 4.98 25.87
C LEU A 259 -16.30 3.76 26.75
N ILE A 260 -16.10 2.57 26.19
CA ILE A 260 -16.15 1.33 26.98
C ILE A 260 -14.96 1.23 27.94
N PRO A 261 -15.05 0.50 29.06
CA PRO A 261 -13.96 0.39 30.04
C PRO A 261 -12.62 -0.09 29.46
N ALA A 262 -12.67 -0.97 28.46
CA ALA A 262 -11.47 -1.47 27.79
C ALA A 262 -10.72 -0.41 26.96
N ALA A 263 -11.40 0.67 26.56
CA ALA A 263 -10.80 1.79 25.85
C ALA A 263 -10.17 2.81 26.81
N SER A 264 -10.56 2.77 28.10
CA SER A 264 -9.99 3.63 29.12
C SER A 264 -8.56 3.26 29.47
N GLN A 265 -8.15 2.00 29.19
CA GLN A 265 -6.77 1.55 29.34
C GLN A 265 -6.10 1.45 27.98
N ILE A 266 -5.09 2.28 27.74
CA ILE A 266 -4.44 2.41 26.43
C ILE A 266 -2.98 1.99 26.57
N THR A 267 -2.53 1.15 25.66
CA THR A 267 -1.16 0.64 25.65
C THR A 267 -0.29 1.52 24.77
N VAL A 268 0.83 2.01 25.28
CA VAL A 268 1.79 2.86 24.58
C VAL A 268 3.09 2.09 24.37
N VAL A 269 3.61 2.10 23.14
CA VAL A 269 4.81 1.37 22.74
C VAL A 269 5.72 2.25 21.89
N ASP A 270 7.04 2.06 21.98
CA ASP A 270 8.03 2.79 21.15
C ASP A 270 8.54 1.98 19.94
N ASN A 271 8.30 0.67 19.94
CA ASN A 271 8.67 -0.24 18.87
C ASN A 271 7.50 -1.17 18.52
N VAL A 272 7.60 -1.79 17.34
CA VAL A 272 6.58 -2.69 16.81
C VAL A 272 7.05 -4.14 16.77
N ASP A 273 8.13 -4.49 17.46
CA ASP A 273 8.69 -5.85 17.40
C ASP A 273 7.70 -6.88 18.01
N MET A 274 6.82 -6.45 18.93
CA MET A 274 5.73 -7.29 19.48
C MET A 274 4.53 -7.47 18.53
N PHE A 275 4.49 -6.80 17.38
CA PHE A 275 3.34 -6.80 16.45
C PHE A 275 3.42 -8.00 15.49
N THR A 276 3.59 -9.19 16.06
CA THR A 276 3.71 -10.45 15.30
C THR A 276 2.42 -10.84 14.59
N LYS A 277 1.26 -10.40 15.09
CA LYS A 277 -0.05 -10.66 14.50
C LYS A 277 -0.63 -9.41 13.82
N PRO A 278 -1.30 -9.53 12.66
CA PRO A 278 -1.97 -8.39 12.02
C PRO A 278 -2.99 -7.68 12.93
N GLU A 279 -3.62 -8.39 13.87
CA GLU A 279 -4.58 -7.86 14.83
C GLU A 279 -4.03 -6.72 15.72
N TYR A 280 -2.72 -6.68 15.98
CA TYR A 280 -2.13 -5.58 16.77
C TYR A 280 -2.31 -4.24 16.06
N TRP A 281 -2.16 -4.23 14.73
CA TRP A 281 -2.32 -3.04 13.90
C TRP A 281 -3.76 -2.53 13.83
N ASP A 282 -4.76 -3.40 14.05
CA ASP A 282 -6.16 -2.98 14.06
C ASP A 282 -6.50 -2.17 15.33
N ARG A 283 -5.77 -2.45 16.42
CA ARG A 283 -5.89 -1.76 17.70
C ARG A 283 -5.15 -0.43 17.75
N VAL A 284 -4.28 -0.13 16.78
CA VAL A 284 -3.56 1.15 16.72
C VAL A 284 -4.54 2.28 16.44
N VAL A 285 -4.52 3.30 17.30
CA VAL A 285 -5.38 4.49 17.22
C VAL A 285 -4.62 5.76 16.88
N ALA A 286 -3.36 5.84 17.30
CA ALA A 286 -2.52 7.02 17.08
C ALA A 286 -1.04 6.62 16.89
N ILE A 287 -0.34 7.43 16.11
CA ILE A 287 1.10 7.30 15.87
C ILE A 287 1.75 8.68 16.06
N PHE A 288 2.65 8.79 17.03
CA PHE A 288 3.49 9.97 17.20
C PHE A 288 4.72 9.85 16.31
N THR A 289 5.09 10.94 15.64
CA THR A 289 6.26 10.98 14.76
C THR A 289 7.15 12.18 15.05
N THR A 290 8.44 12.03 14.74
CA THR A 290 9.43 13.11 14.70
C THR A 290 9.66 13.65 13.29
N GLY A 291 8.92 13.16 12.29
CA GLY A 291 9.08 13.56 10.89
C GLY A 291 10.12 12.76 10.10
N GLN A 292 10.73 11.74 10.72
CA GLN A 292 11.78 10.95 10.08
C GLN A 292 11.22 9.69 9.42
N VAL A 293 11.43 9.52 8.11
CA VAL A 293 10.86 8.41 7.33
C VAL A 293 11.32 7.04 7.83
N TRP A 294 12.57 6.94 8.32
CA TRP A 294 13.12 5.67 8.84
C TRP A 294 12.30 5.09 10.00
N GLN A 295 11.57 5.94 10.76
CA GLN A 295 10.69 5.52 11.85
C GLN A 295 9.68 4.45 11.39
N PHE A 296 9.18 4.57 10.17
CA PHE A 296 8.09 3.75 9.66
C PHE A 296 8.57 2.49 8.93
N ALA A 297 9.89 2.26 8.81
CA ALA A 297 10.44 1.18 8.01
C ALA A 297 9.86 -0.21 8.37
N LYS A 298 9.68 -0.46 9.68
CA LYS A 298 9.12 -1.72 10.21
C LYS A 298 7.59 -1.72 10.37
N TYR A 299 6.90 -0.62 10.03
CA TYR A 299 5.46 -0.52 10.24
C TYR A 299 4.69 -1.28 9.15
N LYS A 300 3.40 -1.57 9.41
CA LYS A 300 2.50 -2.20 8.42
C LYS A 300 2.46 -1.44 7.09
N TYR A 301 2.58 -0.11 7.14
CA TYR A 301 2.76 0.73 5.97
C TYR A 301 4.04 1.57 6.14
N SER A 302 5.07 1.28 5.34
CA SER A 302 6.35 2.00 5.43
C SER A 302 6.30 3.40 4.81
N LYS A 303 5.34 3.65 3.91
CA LYS A 303 5.14 4.97 3.28
C LYS A 303 4.27 5.86 4.19
N PRO A 304 4.76 7.03 4.64
CA PRO A 304 4.02 7.92 5.54
C PRO A 304 2.66 8.35 4.99
N GLU A 305 2.58 8.66 3.70
CA GLU A 305 1.33 9.08 3.02
C GLU A 305 0.21 8.05 3.17
N ILE A 306 0.54 6.76 3.01
CA ILE A 306 -0.43 5.66 3.15
C ILE A 306 -0.70 5.39 4.63
N LEU A 307 0.33 5.48 5.47
CA LEU A 307 0.22 5.25 6.90
C LEU A 307 -0.77 6.23 7.55
N PHE A 308 -0.62 7.53 7.30
CA PHE A 308 -1.42 8.59 7.91
C PHE A 308 -2.80 8.81 7.25
N GLN A 309 -3.06 8.16 6.10
CA GLN A 309 -4.43 7.96 5.61
C GLN A 309 -5.20 6.89 6.42
N ARG A 310 -4.50 5.97 7.08
CA ARG A 310 -5.10 4.85 7.84
C ARG A 310 -5.10 5.08 9.35
N TYR A 311 -4.10 5.79 9.87
CA TYR A 311 -3.90 6.04 11.29
C TYR A 311 -3.79 7.54 11.58
N SER A 312 -4.23 7.97 12.75
CA SER A 312 -4.09 9.37 13.16
C SER A 312 -2.64 9.66 13.54
N GLY A 313 -2.00 10.57 12.81
CA GLY A 313 -0.64 11.01 13.08
C GLY A 313 -0.58 12.23 13.99
N PHE A 314 0.40 12.27 14.88
CA PHE A 314 0.71 13.43 15.72
C PHE A 314 2.20 13.79 15.65
N TYR A 315 2.50 15.06 15.44
CA TYR A 315 3.85 15.62 15.46
C TYR A 315 3.95 16.61 16.59
N VAL A 316 4.86 16.36 17.54
CA VAL A 316 5.04 17.21 18.72
C VAL A 316 6.26 18.09 18.51
N SER A 317 6.08 19.39 18.67
CA SER A 317 7.15 20.39 18.51
C SER A 317 7.00 21.50 19.56
N TYR A 318 8.04 22.29 19.77
CA TYR A 318 7.89 23.48 20.60
C TYR A 318 7.22 24.62 19.85
N GLU A 319 6.46 25.44 20.56
CA GLU A 319 5.87 26.67 20.05
C GLU A 319 6.99 27.61 19.57
N GLY A 320 6.97 27.96 18.28
CA GLY A 320 7.99 28.78 17.62
C GLY A 320 9.00 27.99 16.77
N ASP A 321 9.08 26.67 16.92
CA ASP A 321 9.94 25.85 16.08
C ASP A 321 9.36 25.73 14.65
N VAL A 322 10.24 25.63 13.66
CA VAL A 322 9.84 25.47 12.26
C VAL A 322 9.37 24.03 12.01
N THR A 323 8.09 23.86 11.72
CA THR A 323 7.55 22.55 11.34
C THR A 323 8.18 22.08 10.01
N PRO A 324 8.78 20.88 9.95
CA PRO A 324 9.29 20.32 8.71
C PRO A 324 8.19 20.21 7.65
N LYS A 325 8.51 20.52 6.39
CA LYS A 325 7.54 20.51 5.28
C LYS A 325 6.80 19.17 5.15
N GLN A 326 7.53 18.07 5.34
CA GLN A 326 7.00 16.71 5.26
C GLN A 326 5.83 16.43 6.24
N ILE A 327 5.81 17.08 7.41
CA ILE A 327 4.71 16.92 8.38
C ILE A 327 3.38 17.44 7.80
N LYS A 328 3.45 18.55 7.06
CA LYS A 328 2.28 19.12 6.37
C LYS A 328 1.81 18.24 5.23
N ASP A 329 2.76 17.65 4.49
CA ASP A 329 2.47 16.76 3.36
C ASP A 329 1.79 15.44 3.81
N TRP A 330 2.10 14.97 5.02
CA TRP A 330 1.62 13.69 5.55
C TRP A 330 0.27 13.74 6.28
N ASN A 331 -0.42 14.89 6.32
CA ASN A 331 -1.68 15.06 7.06
C ASN A 331 -1.56 14.67 8.54
N VAL A 332 -0.47 15.08 9.18
CA VAL A 332 -0.19 14.82 10.60
C VAL A 332 -0.63 16.02 11.44
N THR A 333 -1.26 15.77 12.59
CA THR A 333 -1.70 16.83 13.49
C THR A 333 -0.52 17.37 14.29
N GLU A 334 -0.31 18.68 14.25
CA GLU A 334 0.76 19.34 15.02
C GLU A 334 0.30 19.64 16.46
N LEU A 335 1.07 19.20 17.44
CA LEU A 335 0.91 19.53 18.86
C LEU A 335 2.07 20.44 19.27
N LYS A 336 1.77 21.71 19.55
CA LYS A 336 2.78 22.74 19.86
C LYS A 336 2.87 23.00 21.34
N ILE A 337 3.96 22.57 21.97
CA ILE A 337 4.20 22.68 23.42
C ILE A 337 4.97 23.97 23.71
N GLY A 338 4.57 24.72 24.74
CA GLY A 338 5.29 25.93 25.13
C GLY A 338 6.66 25.62 25.75
N ARG A 339 7.67 26.47 25.51
CA ARG A 339 8.95 26.42 26.25
C ARG A 339 8.81 27.18 27.59
N GLY A 340 9.34 26.62 28.67
CA GLY A 340 9.44 27.29 29.97
C GLY A 340 8.24 27.11 30.91
N GLU A 341 7.91 28.15 31.67
CA GLU A 341 7.02 28.09 32.84
C GLU A 341 5.52 28.17 32.51
N LYS A 342 5.15 28.45 31.25
CA LYS A 342 3.76 28.52 30.76
C LYS A 342 3.15 27.13 30.49
N ARG A 343 3.32 26.18 31.42
CA ARG A 343 2.82 24.79 31.31
C ARG A 343 1.30 24.65 31.44
N PHE A 344 0.57 25.74 31.70
CA PHE A 344 -0.89 25.72 31.75
C PHE A 344 -1.53 25.38 30.38
N LYS A 345 -0.83 25.66 29.27
CA LYS A 345 -1.30 25.31 27.91
C LYS A 345 -1.27 23.81 27.63
N ASP A 346 -0.43 23.05 28.32
CA ASP A 346 -0.26 21.61 28.11
C ASP A 346 -1.59 20.87 28.31
N LYS A 347 -2.35 21.23 29.35
CA LYS A 347 -3.69 20.68 29.61
C LYS A 347 -4.65 20.90 28.45
N MET A 348 -4.59 22.05 27.79
CA MET A 348 -5.42 22.35 26.63
C MET A 348 -5.04 21.47 25.43
N ILE A 349 -3.73 21.35 25.16
CA ILE A 349 -3.19 20.51 24.08
C ILE A 349 -3.60 19.05 24.27
N VAL A 350 -3.46 18.53 25.49
CA VAL A 350 -3.81 17.15 25.84
C VAL A 350 -5.31 16.91 25.76
N ARG A 351 -6.13 17.88 26.16
CA ARG A 351 -7.58 17.83 25.98
C ARG A 351 -7.97 17.77 24.50
N ASP A 352 -7.34 18.58 23.65
CA ASP A 352 -7.61 18.60 22.20
C ASP A 352 -7.15 17.29 21.53
N PHE A 353 -5.99 16.77 21.95
CA PHE A 353 -5.53 15.43 21.57
C PHE A 353 -6.58 14.36 21.92
N TRP A 354 -7.04 14.31 23.17
CA TRP A 354 -8.04 13.33 23.59
C TRP A 354 -9.36 13.48 22.84
N ALA A 355 -9.81 14.70 22.56
CA ALA A 355 -11.00 14.93 21.75
C ALA A 355 -10.87 14.37 20.33
N SER A 356 -9.67 14.39 19.74
CA SER A 356 -9.40 13.74 18.46
C SER A 356 -9.38 12.21 18.58
N ILE A 357 -8.70 11.68 19.60
CA ILE A 357 -8.59 10.23 19.81
C ILE A 357 -9.93 9.59 20.15
N GLU A 358 -10.77 10.26 20.94
CA GLU A 358 -12.12 9.76 21.26
C GLU A 358 -12.95 9.55 20.00
N LYS A 359 -12.90 10.47 19.03
CA LYS A 359 -13.59 10.29 17.74
C LYS A 359 -13.11 9.04 17.01
N VAL A 360 -11.80 8.80 16.99
CA VAL A 360 -11.17 7.63 16.36
C VAL A 360 -11.53 6.34 17.11
N LEU A 361 -11.57 6.37 18.43
CA LEU A 361 -11.97 5.24 19.27
C LEU A 361 -13.43 4.88 19.01
N ILE A 362 -14.32 5.87 19.00
CA ILE A 362 -15.75 5.69 18.70
C ILE A 362 -15.92 5.10 17.29
N SER A 363 -15.21 5.60 16.29
CA SER A 363 -15.29 5.07 14.92
C SER A 363 -14.76 3.64 14.79
N LYS A 364 -13.79 3.25 15.63
CA LYS A 364 -13.31 1.86 15.78
C LYS A 364 -14.22 1.00 16.67
N GLY A 365 -15.36 1.55 17.10
CA GLY A 365 -16.40 0.89 17.89
C GLY A 365 -16.05 0.72 19.37
N TYR A 366 -15.14 1.53 19.91
CA TYR A 366 -14.90 1.62 21.35
C TYR A 366 -15.89 2.58 22.05
N GLY A 367 -16.82 3.17 21.29
CA GLY A 367 -17.90 3.98 21.84
C GLY A 367 -18.84 3.16 22.72
N ASN A 368 -19.30 3.76 23.81
CA ASN A 368 -20.33 3.21 24.66
C ASN A 368 -21.69 3.33 23.95
N THR A 369 -22.43 2.23 23.83
CA THR A 369 -23.75 2.20 23.15
C THR A 369 -24.89 2.75 24.01
N SER A 370 -24.61 3.19 25.24
CA SER A 370 -25.61 3.68 26.20
C SER A 370 -25.91 5.18 26.09
N TYR A 371 -25.40 5.88 25.07
CA TYR A 371 -25.66 7.29 24.78
C TYR A 371 -26.13 7.50 23.35
#